data_AF-A0A6H1P5B9-F1
#
_entry.id   AF-A0A6H1P5B9-F1
#
_cell.length_a   1.000
_cell.length_b   1.000
_cell.length_c   1.000
_cell.angle_alpha   90.00
_cell.angle_beta   90.00
_cell.angle_gamma   90.00
#
_symmetry.space_group_name_H-M   'P 1'
#
loop_
_entity.id
_entity.type
_entity.pdbx_description
1 polymer ?
#
loop_
_entity_poly.entity_id
_entity_poly.type
_entity_poly.pdbx_seq_one_letter_code
_entity_poly.pdbx_strand_id
1 'polypeptide(L)'
;MKKLLTVLCGVIIALSLFVTTGNTAKAAPKPSLPSPEVDHKCGCVVSTVLGAEKNKIVADLLSSQEFKNAKQLITSEGYSWRGIDNIEVEVNHSWEDAILIVVPFYTKDGSIEIAGFINGRYSGHLPLEAFFI
;
A
#
# COMPACT_ATOMS: atom_id res chain seq x y z
N MET A 1 28.11 -49.53 19.17
CA MET A 1 27.49 -48.18 19.14
C MET A 1 27.27 -47.70 17.70
N LYS A 2 26.42 -48.39 16.91
CA LYS A 2 26.17 -48.03 15.48
C LYS A 2 24.83 -47.31 15.25
N LYS A 3 23.86 -47.50 16.16
CA LYS A 3 22.52 -46.90 16.09
C LYS A 3 22.46 -45.44 16.56
N LEU A 4 23.47 -44.98 17.30
CA LEU A 4 23.56 -43.59 17.77
C LEU A 4 24.06 -42.63 16.68
N LEU A 5 24.88 -43.12 15.75
CA LEU A 5 25.45 -42.28 14.68
C LEU A 5 24.37 -41.83 13.69
N THR A 6 23.41 -42.70 13.39
CA THR A 6 22.31 -42.41 12.44
C THR A 6 21.32 -41.40 13.02
N VAL A 7 21.07 -41.44 14.33
CA VAL A 7 20.19 -40.47 15.02
C VAL A 7 20.85 -39.10 15.10
N LEU A 8 22.16 -39.04 15.34
CA LEU A 8 22.90 -37.77 15.42
C LEU A 8 22.91 -37.03 14.07
N CYS A 9 23.10 -37.72 12.95
CA CYS A 9 23.06 -37.09 11.62
C CYS A 9 21.65 -36.57 11.26
N GLY A 10 20.58 -37.27 11.66
CA GLY A 10 19.21 -36.81 11.42
C GLY A 10 18.87 -35.52 12.16
N VAL A 11 19.34 -35.39 13.41
CA VAL A 11 19.14 -34.18 14.23
C VAL A 11 19.91 -32.97 13.66
N ILE A 12 21.11 -33.18 13.11
CA ILE A 12 21.92 -32.12 12.50
C ILE A 12 21.24 -31.55 11.23
N ILE A 13 20.65 -32.41 10.40
CA ILE A 13 19.92 -31.98 9.19
C ILE A 13 18.63 -31.23 9.56
N ALA A 14 17.96 -31.62 10.64
CA ALA A 14 16.77 -30.91 11.12
C ALA A 14 17.12 -29.52 11.67
N LEU A 15 18.24 -29.38 12.39
CA LEU A 15 18.68 -28.10 12.96
C LEU A 15 19.25 -27.12 11.91
N SER A 16 19.82 -27.62 10.80
CA SER A 16 20.34 -26.75 9.73
C SER A 16 19.25 -26.00 8.95
N LEU A 17 17.99 -26.46 9.01
CA LEU A 17 16.85 -25.76 8.43
C LEU A 17 16.35 -24.58 9.27
N PHE A 18 16.79 -24.45 10.54
CA PHE A 18 16.38 -23.37 11.44
C PHE A 18 17.41 -22.25 11.59
N VAL A 19 18.54 -22.28 10.86
CA VAL A 19 19.62 -21.27 10.94
C VAL A 19 19.55 -20.19 9.85
N THR A 20 18.44 -20.08 9.12
CA THR A 20 18.18 -18.89 8.30
C THR A 20 17.85 -17.72 9.23
N THR A 21 18.89 -17.13 9.82
CA THR A 21 18.85 -15.76 10.36
C THR A 21 18.36 -14.87 9.23
N GLY A 22 17.14 -14.36 9.39
CA GLY A 22 16.49 -13.52 8.41
C GLY A 22 17.41 -12.37 8.03
N ASN A 23 17.76 -12.29 6.74
CA ASN A 23 18.23 -11.05 6.16
C ASN A 23 17.13 -10.01 6.42
N THR A 24 17.34 -9.10 7.36
CA THR A 24 16.59 -7.85 7.38
C THR A 24 16.99 -7.10 6.12
N ALA A 25 16.19 -7.28 5.07
CA ALA A 25 16.29 -6.46 3.87
C ALA A 25 16.14 -5.01 4.31
N LYS A 26 17.26 -4.29 4.36
CA LYS A 26 17.26 -2.85 4.62
C LYS A 26 16.59 -2.22 3.40
N ALA A 27 15.32 -1.86 3.55
CA ALA A 27 14.59 -1.15 2.51
C ALA A 27 15.37 0.13 2.20
N ALA A 28 15.67 0.34 0.92
CA ALA A 28 16.16 1.61 0.42
C ALA A 28 15.14 2.70 0.82
N PRO A 29 15.58 3.95 1.08
CA PRO A 29 14.66 5.06 1.32
C PRO A 29 13.71 5.15 0.12
N LYS A 30 12.44 4.81 0.35
CA LYS A 30 11.39 4.92 -0.64
C LYS A 30 11.03 6.41 -0.77
N PRO A 31 10.65 6.89 -1.97
CA PRO A 31 9.99 8.18 -2.09
C PRO A 31 8.72 8.13 -1.25
N SER A 32 8.74 8.77 -0.09
CA SER A 32 7.53 9.08 0.67
C SER A 32 6.79 10.15 -0.12
N LEU A 33 5.49 9.92 -0.36
CA LEU A 33 4.61 11.00 -0.75
C LEU A 33 4.77 12.13 0.30
N PRO A 34 4.93 13.39 -0.12
CA PRO A 34 4.95 14.50 0.82
C PRO A 34 3.60 14.54 1.54
N SER A 35 3.58 14.28 2.85
CA SER A 35 2.41 14.62 3.68
C SER A 35 2.31 16.15 3.74
N PRO A 36 1.18 16.74 3.31
CA PRO A 36 1.05 18.18 3.23
C PRO A 36 0.93 18.81 4.63
N GLU A 37 1.79 19.79 4.91
CA GLU A 37 1.51 20.82 5.91
C GLU A 37 0.41 21.72 5.33
N VAL A 38 -0.77 21.73 5.95
CA VAL A 38 -1.97 22.42 5.46
C VAL A 38 -1.88 23.92 5.76
N ASP A 39 -1.72 24.75 4.73
CA ASP A 39 -1.90 26.21 4.80
C ASP A 39 -3.35 26.60 4.41
N HIS A 40 -4.01 27.35 5.28
CA HIS A 40 -5.46 27.53 5.31
C HIS A 40 -5.95 28.68 4.43
N LYS A 41 -6.73 28.40 3.37
CA LYS A 41 -7.75 29.36 2.86
C LYS A 41 -9.09 28.76 2.40
N CYS A 42 -9.22 27.45 2.19
CA CYS A 42 -10.49 26.71 2.08
C CYS A 42 -10.22 25.24 2.42
N GLY A 43 -10.04 24.91 3.71
CA GLY A 43 -9.63 23.57 4.12
C GLY A 43 -10.82 22.66 4.41
N CYS A 44 -10.89 21.51 3.74
CA CYS A 44 -11.65 20.38 4.27
C CYS A 44 -11.00 19.94 5.58
N VAL A 45 -11.81 19.67 6.60
CA VAL A 45 -11.31 19.08 7.85
C VAL A 45 -11.08 17.60 7.57
N VAL A 46 -9.82 17.20 7.39
CA VAL A 46 -9.44 15.82 7.11
C VAL A 46 -8.62 15.23 8.25
N SER A 47 -8.78 13.93 8.50
CA SER A 47 -7.93 13.16 9.39
C SER A 47 -7.36 11.93 8.70
N THR A 48 -6.08 11.66 8.89
CA THR A 48 -5.43 10.48 8.32
C THR A 48 -5.76 9.24 9.13
N VAL A 49 -6.15 8.16 8.45
CA VAL A 49 -6.37 6.85 9.08
C VAL A 49 -5.08 6.03 9.04
N LEU A 50 -4.69 5.47 10.18
CA LEU A 50 -3.42 4.76 10.35
C LEU A 50 -3.61 3.34 10.92
N GLY A 51 -2.53 2.55 10.89
CA GLY A 51 -2.47 1.25 11.58
C GLY A 51 -3.48 0.21 11.10
N ALA A 52 -4.07 -0.53 12.05
CA ALA A 52 -4.96 -1.65 11.75
C ALA A 52 -6.25 -1.22 11.04
N GLU A 53 -6.75 -0.02 11.34
CA GLU A 53 -7.94 0.54 10.71
C GLU A 53 -7.70 0.84 9.23
N LYS A 54 -6.58 1.50 8.92
CA LYS A 54 -6.12 1.71 7.54
C LYS A 54 -6.01 0.37 6.80
N ASN A 55 -5.37 -0.63 7.42
CA ASN A 55 -5.20 -1.93 6.78
C ASN A 55 -6.52 -2.61 6.46
N LYS A 56 -7.53 -2.49 7.33
CA LYS A 56 -8.87 -3.02 7.08
C LYS A 56 -9.53 -2.35 5.89
N ILE A 57 -9.57 -1.01 5.86
CA ILE A 57 -10.16 -0.22 4.77
C ILE A 57 -9.48 -0.56 3.43
N VAL A 58 -8.15 -0.61 3.42
CA VAL A 58 -7.38 -0.96 2.23
C VAL A 58 -7.68 -2.39 1.79
N ALA A 59 -7.72 -3.37 2.70
CA ALA A 59 -8.05 -4.75 2.35
C ALA A 59 -9.45 -4.87 1.74
N ASP A 60 -10.44 -4.18 2.31
CA ASP A 60 -11.81 -4.14 1.81
C ASP A 60 -11.84 -3.56 0.39
N LEU A 61 -11.19 -2.41 0.16
CA LEU A 61 -11.07 -1.81 -1.18
C LEU A 61 -10.40 -2.78 -2.17
N LEU A 62 -9.25 -3.37 -1.83
CA LEU A 62 -8.50 -4.23 -2.75
C LEU A 62 -9.27 -5.50 -3.14
N SER A 63 -10.17 -5.96 -2.27
CA SER A 63 -11.03 -7.11 -2.53
C SER A 63 -12.22 -6.78 -3.45
N SER A 64 -12.61 -5.50 -3.53
CA SER A 64 -13.77 -5.00 -4.27
C SER A 64 -13.65 -5.18 -5.79
N GLN A 65 -14.79 -5.15 -6.49
CA GLN A 65 -14.80 -5.18 -7.94
C GLN A 65 -14.40 -3.81 -8.52
N GLU A 66 -14.75 -2.73 -7.83
CA GLU A 66 -14.42 -1.35 -8.15
C GLU A 66 -12.91 -1.17 -8.30
N PHE A 67 -12.13 -1.64 -7.32
CA PHE A 67 -10.68 -1.58 -7.39
C PHE A 67 -10.13 -2.43 -8.55
N LYS A 68 -10.63 -3.64 -8.75
CA LYS A 68 -10.17 -4.53 -9.83
C LYS A 68 -10.40 -3.89 -11.21
N ASN A 69 -11.56 -3.27 -11.40
CA ASN A 69 -11.92 -2.57 -12.62
C ASN A 69 -11.03 -1.34 -12.84
N ALA A 70 -10.87 -0.49 -11.82
CA ALA A 70 -10.02 0.70 -11.89
C ALA A 70 -8.55 0.32 -12.17
N LYS A 71 -8.03 -0.69 -11.46
CA LYS A 71 -6.68 -1.22 -11.70
C LYS A 71 -6.51 -1.69 -13.14
N GLN A 72 -7.48 -2.44 -13.67
CA GLN A 72 -7.42 -2.92 -15.05
C GLN A 72 -7.40 -1.77 -16.05
N LEU A 73 -8.27 -0.77 -15.87
CA LEU A 73 -8.34 0.44 -16.68
C LEU A 73 -6.99 1.18 -16.69
N ILE A 74 -6.53 1.59 -15.51
CA ILE A 74 -5.30 2.38 -15.35
C ILE A 74 -4.07 1.60 -15.84
N THR A 75 -4.04 0.27 -15.63
CA THR A 75 -2.94 -0.56 -16.16
C THR A 75 -2.98 -0.64 -17.69
N SER A 76 -4.16 -0.66 -18.31
CA SER A 76 -4.30 -0.66 -19.78
C SER A 76 -3.81 0.63 -20.42
N GLU A 77 -3.76 1.73 -19.66
CA GLU A 77 -3.21 3.03 -20.08
C GLU A 77 -1.68 3.11 -19.93
N GLY A 78 -1.04 2.04 -19.43
CA GLY A 78 0.43 1.93 -19.37
C GLY A 78 1.04 2.20 -18.01
N TYR A 79 0.21 2.44 -16.98
CA TYR A 79 0.68 2.56 -15.60
C TYR A 79 0.79 1.19 -14.91
N SER A 80 1.49 1.15 -13.79
CA SER A 80 1.76 -0.08 -13.03
C SER A 80 1.42 0.11 -11.55
N TRP A 81 0.67 -0.82 -10.98
CA TRP A 81 0.44 -0.85 -9.53
C TRP A 81 1.55 -1.63 -8.83
N ARG A 82 2.15 -1.04 -7.80
CA ARG A 82 3.31 -1.61 -7.07
C ARG A 82 2.99 -2.13 -5.68
N GLY A 83 1.71 -2.35 -5.38
CA GLY A 83 1.27 -2.90 -4.10
C GLY A 83 0.75 -1.84 -3.13
N ILE A 84 0.69 -2.20 -1.85
CA ILE A 84 -0.12 -1.50 -0.84
C ILE A 84 0.61 -0.42 -0.05
N ASP A 85 1.94 -0.40 -0.11
CA ASP A 85 2.80 0.35 0.82
C ASP A 85 2.49 1.84 0.88
N ASN A 86 2.11 2.42 -0.26
CA ASN A 86 1.91 3.87 -0.43
C ASN A 86 0.42 4.23 -0.62
N ILE A 87 -0.50 3.34 -0.26
CA ILE A 87 -1.93 3.68 -0.23
C ILE A 87 -2.18 4.58 0.98
N GLU A 88 -2.88 5.69 0.79
CA GLU A 88 -3.27 6.60 1.86
C GLU A 88 -4.78 6.57 2.07
N VAL A 89 -5.21 6.79 3.31
CA VAL A 89 -6.61 6.79 3.70
C VAL A 89 -6.86 8.00 4.59
N GLU A 90 -7.86 8.79 4.22
CA GLU A 90 -8.26 9.99 4.95
C GLU A 90 -9.77 9.99 5.16
N VAL A 91 -10.22 10.57 6.27
CA VAL A 91 -11.63 10.84 6.55
C VAL A 91 -11.87 12.33 6.39
N ASN A 92 -12.82 12.69 5.53
CA ASN A 92 -13.23 14.07 5.34
C ASN A 92 -14.44 14.38 6.24
N HIS A 93 -14.16 15.04 7.37
CA HIS A 93 -15.18 15.45 8.34
C HIS A 93 -16.07 16.59 7.85
N SER A 94 -15.63 17.32 6.82
CA SER A 94 -16.47 18.34 6.16
C SER A 94 -17.52 17.73 5.23
N TRP A 95 -17.43 16.43 4.93
CA TRP A 95 -18.34 15.73 4.03
C TRP A 95 -18.79 14.39 4.60
N GLU A 96 -19.59 14.44 5.67
CA GLU A 96 -20.25 13.26 6.26
C GLU A 96 -19.28 12.11 6.59
N ASP A 97 -18.06 12.44 7.04
CA ASP A 97 -16.99 11.48 7.33
C ASP A 97 -16.67 10.55 6.14
N ALA A 98 -16.75 11.07 4.91
CA ALA A 98 -16.42 10.33 3.71
C ALA A 98 -14.97 9.82 3.76
N ILE A 99 -14.79 8.54 3.44
CA ILE A 99 -13.48 7.87 3.40
C ILE A 99 -12.88 8.07 2.02
N LEU A 100 -11.81 8.85 1.95
CA LEU A 100 -10.97 8.99 0.77
C LEU A 100 -9.84 7.95 0.83
N ILE A 101 -9.68 7.17 -0.22
CA ILE A 101 -8.60 6.20 -0.36
C ILE A 101 -7.82 6.54 -1.64
N VAL A 102 -6.53 6.73 -1.48
CA VAL A 102 -5.63 7.23 -2.51
C VAL A 102 -4.66 6.12 -2.88
N VAL A 103 -4.73 5.62 -4.11
CA VAL A 103 -3.94 4.48 -4.58
C VAL A 103 -2.95 4.91 -5.67
N PRO A 104 -1.63 4.80 -5.43
CA PRO A 104 -0.64 5.20 -6.41
C PRO A 104 -0.39 4.15 -7.48
N PHE A 105 -0.32 4.62 -8.72
CA PHE A 105 0.10 3.93 -9.92
C PHE A 105 1.33 4.63 -10.50
N TYR A 106 2.18 3.86 -11.16
CA TYR A 106 3.49 4.34 -11.58
C TYR A 106 3.71 4.09 -13.06
N THR A 107 4.18 5.10 -13.76
CA THR A 107 4.75 4.95 -15.10
C THR A 107 6.11 4.22 -15.05
N LYS A 108 6.67 3.92 -16.23
CA LYS A 108 8.01 3.31 -16.36
C LYS A 108 9.14 4.25 -15.94
N ASP A 109 8.98 5.55 -16.14
CA ASP A 109 9.94 6.58 -15.75
C ASP A 109 9.86 6.97 -14.26
N GLY A 110 8.84 6.46 -13.54
CA GLY A 110 8.70 6.64 -12.10
C GLY A 110 7.74 7.74 -11.67
N SER A 111 7.14 8.47 -12.61
CA SER A 111 6.03 9.40 -12.36
C SER A 111 4.84 8.69 -11.70
N ILE A 112 4.10 9.43 -10.87
CA ILE A 112 3.01 8.90 -10.04
C ILE A 112 1.66 9.45 -10.53
N GLU A 113 0.77 8.52 -10.85
CA GLU A 113 -0.66 8.73 -11.04
C GLU A 113 -1.40 8.26 -9.80
N ILE A 114 -2.38 9.03 -9.35
CA ILE A 114 -3.15 8.76 -8.15
C ILE A 114 -4.57 8.40 -8.53
N ALA A 115 -4.99 7.19 -8.20
CA ALA A 115 -6.39 6.77 -8.29
C ALA A 115 -7.11 7.09 -6.98
N GLY A 116 -8.16 7.91 -7.05
CA GLY A 116 -8.99 8.27 -5.91
C GLY A 116 -10.21 7.35 -5.79
N PHE A 117 -10.52 6.93 -4.57
CA PHE A 117 -11.75 6.24 -4.22
C PHE A 117 -12.44 6.93 -3.06
N ILE A 118 -13.73 7.24 -3.21
CA ILE A 118 -14.55 7.83 -2.15
C ILE A 118 -15.55 6.77 -1.69
N ASN A 119 -15.51 6.41 -0.41
CA ASN A 119 -16.32 5.34 0.18
C ASN A 119 -16.22 4.03 -0.63
N GLY A 120 -15.02 3.72 -1.13
CA GLY A 120 -14.73 2.54 -1.95
C GLY A 120 -15.19 2.62 -3.41
N ARG A 121 -15.84 3.70 -3.84
CA ARG A 121 -16.21 3.93 -5.24
C ARG A 121 -15.10 4.64 -5.97
N TYR A 122 -14.79 4.20 -7.19
CA TYR A 122 -13.78 4.84 -8.01
C TYR A 122 -14.22 6.25 -8.45
N SER A 123 -13.36 7.24 -8.24
CA SER A 123 -13.64 8.65 -8.52
C SER A 123 -12.75 9.24 -9.62
N GLY A 124 -11.88 8.42 -10.21
CA GLY A 124 -10.96 8.81 -11.27
C GLY A 124 -9.49 8.68 -10.86
N HIS A 125 -8.61 9.04 -11.77
CA HIS A 125 -7.18 9.15 -11.51
C HIS A 125 -6.59 10.39 -12.18
N LEU A 126 -5.54 10.93 -11.58
CA LEU A 126 -4.85 12.12 -12.05
C LEU A 126 -3.38 12.12 -11.61
N PRO A 127 -2.52 12.92 -12.27
CA PRO A 127 -1.13 13.06 -11.86
C PRO A 127 -1.04 13.54 -10.40
N LEU A 128 -0.06 13.04 -9.64
CA LEU A 128 0.13 13.40 -8.23
C LEU A 128 0.16 14.93 -8.00
N GLU A 129 0.78 15.67 -8.92
CA GLU A 129 0.89 17.13 -8.84
C GLU A 129 -0.46 17.85 -8.94
N ALA A 130 -1.43 17.26 -9.65
CA ALA A 130 -2.76 17.82 -9.81
C ALA A 130 -3.72 17.46 -8.65
N PHE A 131 -3.31 16.55 -7.76
CA PHE A 131 -4.14 16.08 -6.65
C PHE A 131 -4.19 17.04 -5.47
N PHE A 132 -3.20 17.92 -5.35
CA PHE A 132 -3.04 18.85 -4.24
C PHE A 132 -3.40 20.31 -4.59
N ILE A 133 -4.01 20.54 -5.76
CA ILE A 133 -4.43 21.86 -6.26
C ILE A 133 -5.94 22.00 -6.08
#